data_AF-A0A554J4A4-F1
#
_entry.id   AF-A0A554J4A4-F1
#
_cell.length_a   1.000
_cell.length_b   1.000
_cell.length_c   1.000
_cell.angle_alpha   90.00
_cell.angle_beta   90.00
_cell.angle_gamma   90.00
#
_symmetry.space_group_name_H-M   'P 1'
#
loop_
_entity.id
_entity.type
_entity.pdbx_description
1 polymer ?
#
loop_
_entity_poly.entity_id
_entity_poly.type
_entity_poly.pdbx_seq_one_letter_code
_entity_poly.pdbx_strand_id
1 'polypeptide(L)'
;DEVSMIDARTLSMAEKAIRALKHSEKPWGGMQVVFVGDFYQLPPVSTREDREATIDFDGSGASLARRSPFAFASPAWKDANPIVCYLSEQHRQSDAELLSLLDAIRKGTVDDEHHELLSSRASDGESLPESVARLYTHNANVDRENDQRLEHIGGKAHMYYMLSKGAPHLVEALKRGCLSPETLTLKVGARVMFTKNSMEGAFANGTLGEVVGFGVSGPLVRTNAGRTLEVEPAEWSITDGGKVLARINQIPLRLAWAITVHKSQGMTLDAAAVDLSSAFEYGQGYVALSRVRTLSSLHLLGYNERALHVHPDILTHDRDFKWSSASARKLFEGMDEDEHATFAGAFVSAIGGNPKGGARRKEKEKGDTYEATLSLARVAKSIQEIAGARSLKPETIISHLEVLKERGELTQKEIRTLVGKKDAKKLAAIHAAFKKHKTMQLTPIFKALKGAHSFEDIRLARLLLD
;
A
#
# COMPACT_ATOMS: atom_id res chain seq x y z
N ASP A 1 -7.46 -2.42 5.46
CA ASP A 1 -8.10 -1.15 5.12
C ASP A 1 -9.20 -1.41 4.09
N GLU A 2 -10.19 -0.52 4.00
CA GLU A 2 -11.36 -0.63 3.11
C GLU A 2 -12.08 -1.99 3.15
N VAL A 3 -12.30 -2.51 4.37
CA VAL A 3 -12.91 -3.84 4.59
C VAL A 3 -14.33 -3.98 4.03
N SER A 4 -15.01 -2.87 3.69
CA SER A 4 -16.36 -2.88 3.10
C SER A 4 -16.40 -3.57 1.74
N MET A 5 -15.30 -3.53 0.98
CA MET A 5 -15.19 -4.14 -0.34
C MET A 5 -14.71 -5.60 -0.30
N ILE A 6 -14.44 -6.15 0.90
CA ILE A 6 -14.06 -7.55 1.07
C ILE A 6 -15.32 -8.36 1.37
N ASP A 7 -15.61 -9.35 0.52
CA ASP A 7 -16.74 -10.24 0.73
C ASP A 7 -16.46 -11.31 1.80
N ALA A 8 -17.53 -11.89 2.34
CA ALA A 8 -17.46 -12.90 3.39
C ALA A 8 -16.66 -14.17 2.99
N ARG A 9 -16.72 -14.56 1.72
CA ARG A 9 -16.03 -15.75 1.19
C ARG A 9 -14.54 -15.49 1.09
N THR A 10 -14.15 -14.35 0.51
CA THR A 10 -12.75 -13.92 0.41
C THR A 10 -12.10 -13.81 1.78
N LEU A 11 -12.79 -13.23 2.78
CA LEU A 11 -12.28 -13.17 4.15
C LEU A 11 -12.05 -14.57 4.74
N SER A 12 -13.03 -15.47 4.55
CA SER A 12 -12.93 -16.86 5.03
C SER A 12 -11.82 -17.65 4.35
N MET A 13 -11.60 -17.43 3.06
CA MET A 13 -10.52 -18.07 2.32
C MET A 13 -9.14 -17.57 2.79
N ALA A 14 -9.00 -16.27 3.00
CA ALA A 14 -7.77 -15.69 3.53
C ALA A 14 -7.43 -16.25 4.91
N GLU A 15 -8.43 -16.35 5.79
CA GLU A 15 -8.29 -16.91 7.14
C GLU A 15 -7.79 -18.37 7.13
N LYS A 16 -8.45 -19.22 6.33
CA LYS A 16 -8.06 -20.63 6.15
C LYS A 16 -6.64 -20.78 5.58
N ALA A 17 -6.30 -19.96 4.59
CA ALA A 17 -4.97 -19.97 4.00
C ALA A 17 -3.90 -19.59 5.04
N ILE A 18 -4.18 -18.60 5.89
CA ILE A 18 -3.26 -18.19 6.96
C ILE A 18 -3.10 -19.30 8.01
N ARG A 19 -4.18 -19.95 8.46
CA ARG A 19 -4.08 -21.12 9.37
C ARG A 19 -3.18 -22.22 8.79
N ALA A 20 -3.39 -22.57 7.53
CA ALA A 20 -2.60 -23.58 6.84
C ALA A 20 -1.12 -23.20 6.73
N LEU A 21 -0.81 -21.96 6.32
CA LEU A 21 0.56 -21.46 6.20
C LEU A 21 1.28 -21.33 7.55
N LYS A 22 0.53 -21.06 8.62
CA LYS A 22 1.06 -20.93 9.99
C LYS A 22 1.11 -22.26 10.75
N HIS A 23 0.56 -23.33 10.18
CA HIS A 23 0.38 -24.62 10.85
C HIS A 23 -0.26 -24.45 12.24
N SER A 24 -1.31 -23.64 12.33
CA SER A 24 -1.95 -23.25 13.59
C SER A 24 -3.46 -23.28 13.46
N GLU A 25 -4.12 -23.98 14.39
CA GLU A 25 -5.57 -24.07 14.48
C GLU A 25 -6.22 -22.82 15.12
N LYS A 26 -5.40 -21.91 15.67
CA LYS A 26 -5.91 -20.65 16.22
C LYS A 26 -6.51 -19.80 15.10
N PRO A 27 -7.58 -19.01 15.36
CA PRO A 27 -8.08 -18.02 14.42
C PRO A 27 -6.95 -17.18 13.82
N TRP A 28 -6.97 -17.01 12.50
CA TRP A 28 -5.96 -16.28 11.74
C TRP A 28 -4.53 -16.76 11.97
N GLY A 29 -4.34 -18.05 12.27
CA GLY A 29 -3.05 -18.63 12.60
C GLY A 29 -2.40 -18.03 13.85
N GLY A 30 -3.19 -17.39 14.73
CA GLY A 30 -2.73 -16.66 15.91
C GLY A 30 -2.24 -15.24 15.63
N MET A 31 -2.49 -14.70 14.43
CA MET A 31 -2.11 -13.31 14.11
C MET A 31 -3.07 -12.31 14.73
N GLN A 32 -2.54 -11.14 15.11
CA GLN A 32 -3.38 -9.96 15.36
C GLN A 32 -3.93 -9.47 14.03
N VAL A 33 -5.25 -9.25 13.98
CA VAL A 33 -5.93 -8.72 12.80
C VAL A 33 -6.61 -7.41 13.15
N VAL A 34 -6.41 -6.40 12.30
CA VAL A 34 -7.03 -5.08 12.44
C VAL A 34 -7.83 -4.80 11.18
N PHE A 35 -9.14 -4.71 11.33
CA PHE A 35 -10.05 -4.32 10.25
C PHE A 35 -10.28 -2.81 10.32
N VAL A 36 -10.18 -2.15 9.17
CA VAL A 36 -10.44 -0.71 9.01
C VAL A 36 -11.27 -0.55 7.75
N GLY A 37 -12.30 0.28 7.83
CA GLY A 37 -13.18 0.62 6.71
C GLY A 37 -14.54 1.12 7.20
N ASP A 38 -15.42 1.41 6.24
CA ASP A 38 -16.75 1.96 6.50
C ASP A 38 -17.77 1.23 5.61
N PHE A 39 -18.62 0.41 6.22
CA PHE A 39 -19.56 -0.44 5.48
C PHE A 39 -20.69 0.35 4.80
N TYR A 40 -20.85 1.64 5.09
CA TYR A 40 -21.76 2.52 4.33
C TYR A 40 -21.22 2.93 2.95
N GLN A 41 -19.92 2.69 2.71
CA GLN A 41 -19.29 2.89 1.41
C GLN A 41 -19.64 1.73 0.47
N LEU A 42 -18.84 1.52 -0.57
CA LEU A 42 -19.14 0.50 -1.57
C LEU A 42 -19.10 -0.91 -0.96
N PRO A 43 -20.09 -1.75 -1.28
CA PRO A 43 -20.09 -3.17 -0.93
C PRO A 43 -19.07 -3.94 -1.77
N PRO A 44 -18.83 -5.23 -1.45
CA PRO A 44 -17.96 -6.08 -2.24
C PRO A 44 -18.49 -6.25 -3.67
N VAL A 45 -17.60 -6.15 -4.65
CA VAL A 45 -17.95 -6.36 -6.05
C VAL A 45 -18.23 -7.85 -6.26
N SER A 46 -19.50 -8.19 -6.48
CA SER A 46 -19.93 -9.57 -6.75
C SER A 46 -20.22 -9.74 -8.25
N THR A 47 -19.74 -10.84 -8.84
CA THR A 47 -20.12 -11.19 -10.21
C THR A 47 -21.57 -11.69 -10.25
N ARG A 48 -22.16 -11.72 -11.44
CA ARG A 48 -23.51 -12.28 -11.63
C ARG A 48 -23.56 -13.77 -11.22
N GLU A 49 -22.47 -14.49 -11.49
CA GLU A 49 -22.28 -15.86 -11.02
C GLU A 49 -22.20 -15.92 -9.49
N ASP A 50 -21.56 -14.98 -8.79
CA ASP A 50 -21.54 -14.97 -7.32
C ASP A 50 -22.93 -14.71 -6.70
N ARG A 51 -23.78 -13.92 -7.38
CA ARG A 51 -25.16 -13.66 -6.97
C ARG A 51 -26.07 -14.87 -7.18
N GLU A 52 -25.78 -15.71 -8.17
CA GLU A 52 -26.53 -16.92 -8.54
C GLU A 52 -25.96 -18.20 -7.90
N ALA A 53 -24.64 -18.27 -7.66
CA ALA A 53 -23.90 -19.40 -7.08
C ALA A 53 -23.87 -19.37 -5.55
N THR A 54 -25.02 -19.06 -4.96
CA THR A 54 -25.34 -19.35 -3.58
C THR A 54 -25.36 -20.88 -3.39
N ILE A 55 -24.17 -21.49 -3.38
CA ILE A 55 -23.92 -22.92 -3.22
C ILE A 55 -23.58 -23.24 -1.76
N ASP A 56 -24.28 -24.26 -1.25
CA ASP A 56 -24.20 -24.81 0.09
C ASP A 56 -22.77 -25.10 0.55
N PHE A 57 -22.31 -24.37 1.58
CA PHE A 57 -21.03 -24.66 2.23
C PHE A 57 -21.18 -25.59 3.45
N ASP A 58 -22.41 -25.85 3.89
CA ASP A 58 -22.70 -26.64 5.10
C ASP A 58 -23.59 -27.88 4.87
N GLY A 59 -24.00 -28.16 3.63
CA GLY A 59 -24.84 -29.34 3.30
C GLY A 59 -26.20 -29.36 3.99
N SER A 60 -26.66 -28.22 4.55
CA SER A 60 -27.86 -28.14 5.36
C SER A 60 -29.16 -27.98 4.57
N GLY A 61 -29.08 -27.82 3.25
CA GLY A 61 -30.26 -27.69 2.38
C GLY A 61 -31.10 -26.44 2.62
N ALA A 62 -30.56 -25.44 3.34
CA ALA A 62 -31.22 -24.16 3.55
C ALA A 62 -30.84 -23.19 2.43
N SER A 63 -31.84 -22.81 1.60
CA SER A 63 -31.72 -21.80 0.55
C SER A 63 -30.87 -20.60 0.99
N LEU A 64 -29.72 -20.43 0.35
CA LEU A 64 -28.71 -19.40 0.60
C LEU A 64 -29.14 -17.97 0.24
N ALA A 65 -30.42 -17.69 0.06
CA ALA A 65 -30.96 -16.39 -0.33
C ALA A 65 -30.78 -15.25 0.71
N ARG A 66 -30.02 -15.41 1.81
CA ARG A 66 -30.02 -14.43 2.93
C ARG A 66 -28.73 -14.31 3.76
N ARG A 67 -27.53 -14.54 3.23
CA ARG A 67 -26.30 -14.16 3.96
C ARG A 67 -25.73 -12.87 3.36
N SER A 68 -25.56 -11.87 4.22
CA SER A 68 -25.03 -10.56 3.85
C SER A 68 -23.69 -10.71 3.11
N PRO A 69 -23.45 -9.96 2.02
CA PRO A 69 -22.24 -10.15 1.21
C PRO A 69 -20.96 -9.69 1.92
N PHE A 70 -21.10 -8.87 2.97
CA PHE A 70 -19.98 -8.21 3.64
C PHE A 70 -19.14 -9.15 4.51
N ALA A 71 -17.87 -8.76 4.71
CA ALA A 71 -16.91 -9.42 5.59
C ALA A 71 -17.46 -9.83 6.97
N PHE A 72 -18.31 -9.01 7.60
CA PHE A 72 -18.83 -9.27 8.95
C PHE A 72 -19.76 -10.48 9.04
N ALA A 73 -20.33 -10.94 7.92
CA ALA A 73 -21.17 -12.14 7.89
C ALA A 73 -20.35 -13.43 7.85
N SER A 74 -19.03 -13.34 7.65
CA SER A 74 -18.16 -14.50 7.53
C SER A 74 -17.94 -15.21 8.88
N PRO A 75 -17.76 -16.54 8.89
CA PRO A 75 -17.26 -17.26 10.06
C PRO A 75 -15.90 -16.71 10.53
N ALA A 76 -15.02 -16.32 9.60
CA ALA A 76 -13.71 -15.75 9.93
C ALA A 76 -13.79 -14.45 10.74
N TRP A 77 -14.82 -13.61 10.50
CA TRP A 77 -15.07 -12.42 11.30
C TRP A 77 -15.56 -12.77 12.70
N LYS A 78 -16.45 -13.77 12.81
CA LYS A 78 -16.94 -14.25 14.11
C LYS A 78 -15.80 -14.85 14.95
N ASP A 79 -14.96 -15.67 14.33
CA ASP A 79 -13.77 -16.27 14.96
C ASP A 79 -12.73 -15.20 15.35
N ALA A 80 -12.62 -14.12 14.58
CA ALA A 80 -11.75 -13.00 14.92
C ALA A 80 -12.22 -12.23 16.17
N ASN A 81 -13.52 -12.27 16.48
CA ASN A 81 -14.16 -11.59 17.60
C ASN A 81 -13.62 -10.15 17.82
N PRO A 82 -13.75 -9.26 16.82
CA PRO A 82 -13.08 -7.96 16.86
C PRO A 82 -13.66 -7.05 17.94
N ILE A 83 -12.78 -6.36 18.66
CA ILE A 83 -13.16 -5.21 19.49
C ILE A 83 -13.48 -4.05 18.54
N VAL A 84 -14.73 -3.60 18.55
CA VAL A 84 -15.20 -2.54 17.67
C VAL A 84 -14.83 -1.17 18.25
N CYS A 85 -14.15 -0.35 17.46
CA CYS A 85 -13.88 1.05 17.79
C CYS A 85 -14.54 1.94 16.73
N TYR A 86 -15.65 2.59 17.10
CA TYR A 86 -16.41 3.45 16.19
C TYR A 86 -15.92 4.89 16.32
N LEU A 87 -15.39 5.44 15.22
CA LEU A 87 -14.94 6.84 15.14
C LEU A 87 -16.13 7.74 14.79
N SER A 88 -16.37 8.77 15.59
CA SER A 88 -17.50 9.70 15.43
C SER A 88 -17.11 11.08 14.90
N GLU A 89 -15.84 11.47 15.05
CA GLU A 89 -15.35 12.78 14.61
C GLU A 89 -14.95 12.75 13.13
N GLN A 90 -15.50 13.67 12.33
CA GLN A 90 -15.14 13.85 10.94
C GLN A 90 -14.08 14.94 10.79
N HIS A 91 -12.92 14.58 10.25
CA HIS A 91 -11.83 15.53 9.99
C HIS A 91 -11.77 16.03 8.53
N ARG A 92 -12.47 15.37 7.59
CA ARG A 92 -12.35 15.69 6.15
C ARG A 92 -13.26 16.86 5.75
N GLN A 93 -14.51 16.82 6.16
CA GLN A 93 -15.51 17.85 5.86
C GLN A 93 -15.67 18.78 7.06
N SER A 94 -15.67 20.07 6.82
CA SER A 94 -15.98 21.11 7.82
C SER A 94 -17.28 21.86 7.50
N ASP A 95 -17.97 21.47 6.42
CA ASP A 95 -19.17 22.10 5.90
C ASP A 95 -20.44 21.44 6.47
N ALA A 96 -21.21 22.19 7.24
CA ALA A 96 -22.39 21.68 7.94
C ALA A 96 -23.49 21.17 6.99
N GLU A 97 -23.68 21.81 5.83
CA GLU A 97 -24.70 21.42 4.86
C GLU A 97 -24.34 20.08 4.21
N LEU A 98 -23.07 19.94 3.79
CA LEU A 98 -22.55 18.69 3.24
C LEU A 98 -22.60 17.57 4.27
N LEU A 99 -22.25 17.86 5.53
CA LEU A 99 -22.30 16.88 6.62
C LEU A 99 -23.72 16.38 6.88
N SER A 100 -24.71 17.29 6.89
CA SER A 100 -26.12 16.94 7.04
C SER A 100 -26.57 15.98 5.93
N LEU A 101 -26.26 16.31 4.68
CA LEU A 101 -26.56 15.46 3.52
C LEU A 101 -25.91 14.07 3.62
N LEU A 102 -24.61 14.01 3.95
CA LEU A 102 -23.89 12.75 4.07
C LEU A 102 -24.44 11.88 5.20
N ASP A 103 -24.84 12.47 6.32
CA ASP A 103 -25.45 11.76 7.45
C ASP A 103 -26.88 11.30 7.13
N ALA A 104 -27.67 12.11 6.42
CA ALA A 104 -29.00 11.73 5.95
C ALA A 104 -28.95 10.51 5.01
N ILE A 105 -27.96 10.48 4.09
CA ILE A 105 -27.70 9.30 3.23
C ILE A 105 -27.35 8.07 4.09
N ARG A 106 -26.47 8.21 5.09
CA ARG A 106 -26.12 7.10 6.00
C ARG A 106 -27.30 6.60 6.81
N LYS A 107 -28.24 7.47 7.18
CA LYS A 107 -29.45 7.11 7.95
C LYS A 107 -30.58 6.60 7.06
N GLY A 108 -30.51 6.81 5.75
CA GLY A 108 -31.61 6.55 4.82
C GLY A 108 -32.79 7.51 5.03
N THR A 109 -32.51 8.75 5.45
CA THR A 109 -33.51 9.79 5.78
C THR A 109 -33.31 11.04 4.91
N VAL A 110 -32.96 10.84 3.64
CA VAL A 110 -32.90 11.94 2.66
C VAL A 110 -34.31 12.45 2.43
N ASP A 111 -34.47 13.78 2.43
CA ASP A 111 -35.74 14.48 2.27
C ASP A 111 -35.61 15.61 1.23
N ASP A 112 -36.69 16.38 1.06
CA ASP A 112 -36.78 17.44 0.06
C ASP A 112 -35.71 18.54 0.22
N GLU A 113 -35.33 18.90 1.46
CA GLU A 113 -34.27 19.90 1.71
C GLU A 113 -32.91 19.39 1.18
N HIS A 114 -32.63 18.10 1.36
CA HIS A 114 -31.43 17.48 0.81
C HIS A 114 -31.45 17.41 -0.73
N HIS A 115 -32.61 17.18 -1.34
CA HIS A 115 -32.77 17.21 -2.80
C HIS A 115 -32.59 18.62 -3.37
N GLU A 116 -33.07 19.66 -2.68
CA GLU A 116 -32.81 21.06 -3.04
C GLU A 116 -31.32 21.38 -2.96
N LEU A 117 -30.63 20.90 -1.90
CA LEU A 117 -29.20 21.07 -1.72
C LEU A 117 -28.39 20.45 -2.88
N LEU A 118 -28.72 19.22 -3.28
CA LEU A 118 -28.13 18.54 -4.44
C LEU A 118 -28.44 19.28 -5.75
N SER A 119 -29.68 19.74 -5.91
CA SER A 119 -30.12 20.47 -7.11
C SER A 119 -29.41 21.81 -7.25
N SER A 120 -29.09 22.48 -6.13
CA SER A 120 -28.29 23.71 -6.12
C SER A 120 -26.87 23.52 -6.67
N ARG A 121 -26.38 22.28 -6.72
CA ARG A 121 -25.06 21.89 -7.25
C ARG A 121 -25.11 21.34 -8.67
N ALA A 122 -26.27 21.36 -9.32
CA ALA A 122 -26.41 20.89 -10.70
C ALA A 122 -25.47 21.67 -11.64
N SER A 123 -24.80 20.96 -12.55
CA SER A 123 -23.88 21.53 -13.52
C SER A 123 -23.95 20.74 -14.84
N ASP A 124 -23.81 21.44 -15.97
CA ASP A 124 -23.64 20.83 -17.28
C ASP A 124 -22.26 20.19 -17.49
N GLY A 125 -21.30 20.49 -16.60
CA GLY A 125 -19.93 20.01 -16.65
C GLY A 125 -19.05 20.70 -17.71
N GLU A 126 -19.61 21.29 -18.77
CA GLU A 126 -18.86 21.84 -19.90
C GLU A 126 -17.98 23.03 -19.52
N SER A 127 -18.47 23.86 -18.59
CA SER A 127 -17.78 25.07 -18.12
C SER A 127 -16.76 24.83 -17.00
N LEU A 128 -16.59 23.58 -16.56
CA LEU A 128 -15.73 23.28 -15.42
C LEU A 128 -14.24 23.27 -15.81
N PRO A 129 -13.35 23.82 -14.96
CA PRO A 129 -11.91 23.76 -15.17
C PRO A 129 -11.41 22.32 -15.36
N GLU A 130 -10.40 22.13 -16.21
CA GLU A 130 -9.81 20.80 -16.45
C GLU A 130 -9.21 20.15 -15.20
N SER A 131 -8.85 20.97 -14.21
CA SER A 131 -8.32 20.53 -12.90
C SER A 131 -9.36 19.85 -12.02
N VAL A 132 -10.66 20.02 -12.30
CA VAL A 132 -11.74 19.38 -11.54
C VAL A 132 -11.77 17.89 -11.91
N ALA A 133 -11.62 17.04 -10.90
CA ALA A 133 -11.66 15.60 -11.08
C ALA A 133 -13.08 15.15 -11.47
N ARG A 134 -13.20 14.30 -12.49
CA ARG A 134 -14.50 13.75 -12.91
C ARG A 134 -14.71 12.34 -12.39
N LEU A 135 -15.85 12.11 -11.75
CA LEU A 135 -16.24 10.83 -11.17
C LEU A 135 -17.46 10.27 -11.89
N TYR A 136 -17.35 9.04 -12.37
CA TYR A 136 -18.44 8.31 -13.03
C TYR A 136 -18.68 6.95 -12.39
N THR A 137 -19.86 6.40 -12.60
CA THR A 137 -20.23 5.09 -12.05
C THR A 137 -19.67 3.91 -12.86
N HIS A 138 -19.42 4.10 -14.16
CA HIS A 138 -19.01 3.05 -15.10
C HIS A 138 -17.70 3.38 -15.83
N ASN A 139 -16.87 2.36 -16.08
CA ASN A 139 -15.62 2.51 -16.84
C ASN A 139 -15.85 3.06 -18.26
N ALA A 140 -16.92 2.65 -18.95
CA ALA A 140 -17.19 3.11 -20.31
C ALA A 140 -17.37 4.64 -20.42
N ASN A 141 -17.91 5.30 -19.39
CA ASN A 141 -18.03 6.76 -19.36
C ASN A 141 -16.68 7.41 -19.04
N VAL A 142 -15.92 6.81 -18.12
CA VAL A 142 -14.55 7.23 -17.79
C VAL A 142 -13.65 7.19 -19.01
N ASP A 143 -13.67 6.09 -19.75
CA ASP A 143 -12.81 5.87 -20.89
C ASP A 143 -13.18 6.85 -22.02
N ARG A 144 -14.49 7.03 -22.30
CA ARG A 144 -14.98 8.02 -23.28
C ARG A 144 -14.53 9.45 -22.96
N GLU A 145 -14.71 9.90 -21.72
CA GLU A 145 -14.31 11.26 -21.29
C GLU A 145 -12.78 11.43 -21.38
N ASN A 146 -12.03 10.41 -20.97
CA ASN A 146 -10.57 10.45 -21.03
C ASN A 146 -10.05 10.47 -22.47
N ASP A 147 -10.63 9.67 -23.36
CA ASP A 147 -10.27 9.62 -24.78
C ASP A 147 -10.56 10.95 -25.46
N GLN A 148 -11.75 11.52 -25.23
CA GLN A 148 -12.12 12.85 -25.74
C GLN A 148 -11.12 13.91 -25.27
N ARG A 149 -10.78 13.95 -23.98
CA ARG A 149 -9.80 14.93 -23.46
C ARG A 149 -8.41 14.71 -24.05
N LEU A 150 -7.99 13.45 -24.23
CA LEU A 150 -6.72 13.13 -24.86
C LEU A 150 -6.67 13.64 -26.32
N GLU A 151 -7.78 13.56 -27.05
CA GLU A 151 -7.87 14.09 -28.42
C GLU A 151 -7.68 15.61 -28.46
N HIS A 152 -8.26 16.34 -27.50
CA HIS A 152 -8.20 17.80 -27.42
C HIS A 152 -6.83 18.35 -26.99
N ILE A 153 -6.04 17.59 -26.24
CA ILE A 153 -4.69 18.05 -25.92
C ILE A 153 -3.77 17.96 -27.14
N GLY A 154 -2.99 19.02 -27.36
CA GLY A 154 -2.02 19.10 -28.45
C GLY A 154 -0.82 18.17 -28.25
N GLY A 155 0.09 18.17 -29.23
CA GLY A 155 1.35 17.43 -29.16
C GLY A 155 1.28 16.02 -29.75
N LYS A 156 2.45 15.40 -29.85
CA LYS A 156 2.63 14.09 -30.51
C LYS A 156 2.09 12.97 -29.61
N ALA A 157 1.17 12.18 -30.15
CA ALA A 157 0.69 10.96 -29.51
C ALA A 157 1.79 9.87 -29.51
N HIS A 158 1.96 9.23 -28.36
CA HIS A 158 2.83 8.07 -28.15
C HIS A 158 1.95 6.89 -27.75
N MET A 159 2.04 5.79 -28.49
CA MET A 159 1.22 4.61 -28.30
C MET A 159 2.06 3.47 -27.72
N TYR A 160 1.54 2.83 -26.67
CA TYR A 160 2.14 1.66 -26.03
C TYR A 160 1.19 0.47 -26.13
N TYR A 161 1.64 -0.56 -26.82
CA TYR A 161 0.87 -1.79 -27.03
C TYR A 161 1.25 -2.85 -25.99
N MET A 162 0.23 -3.46 -25.39
CA MET A 162 0.42 -4.54 -24.43
C MET A 162 1.03 -5.76 -25.12
N LEU A 163 2.17 -6.21 -24.61
CA LEU A 163 2.82 -7.43 -25.07
C LEU A 163 2.32 -8.61 -24.24
N SER A 164 1.96 -9.72 -24.88
CA SER A 164 1.44 -10.90 -24.19
C SER A 164 2.12 -12.19 -24.66
N LYS A 165 2.22 -13.18 -23.76
CA LYS A 165 2.77 -14.51 -24.06
C LYS A 165 2.15 -15.54 -23.13
N GLY A 166 1.69 -16.67 -23.67
CA GLY A 166 1.12 -17.77 -22.90
C GLY A 166 -0.07 -18.41 -23.59
N ALA A 167 -0.79 -19.27 -22.86
CA ALA A 167 -2.03 -19.85 -23.36
C ALA A 167 -3.11 -18.76 -23.57
N PRO A 168 -3.86 -18.75 -24.69
CA PRO A 168 -4.80 -17.66 -25.02
C PRO A 168 -5.83 -17.36 -23.93
N HIS A 169 -6.44 -18.39 -23.33
CA HIS A 169 -7.44 -18.21 -22.27
C HIS A 169 -6.86 -17.56 -21.00
N LEU A 170 -5.61 -17.87 -20.65
CA LEU A 170 -4.93 -17.26 -19.50
C LEU A 170 -4.49 -15.83 -19.78
N VAL A 171 -4.05 -15.55 -21.01
CA VAL A 171 -3.72 -14.19 -21.45
C VAL A 171 -4.97 -13.32 -21.42
N GLU A 172 -6.11 -13.83 -21.91
CA GLU A 172 -7.38 -13.11 -21.88
C GLU A 172 -7.85 -12.81 -20.45
N ALA A 173 -7.68 -13.78 -19.54
CA ALA A 173 -7.95 -13.56 -18.13
C ALA A 173 -7.03 -12.47 -17.53
N LEU A 174 -5.73 -12.48 -17.87
CA LEU A 174 -4.79 -11.44 -17.45
C LEU A 174 -5.16 -10.06 -17.98
N LYS A 175 -5.51 -9.95 -19.27
CA LYS A 175 -5.96 -8.70 -19.90
C LYS A 175 -7.19 -8.13 -19.20
N ARG A 176 -8.19 -8.98 -18.94
CA ARG A 176 -9.42 -8.59 -18.24
C ARG A 176 -9.17 -8.09 -16.81
N GLY A 177 -8.19 -8.66 -16.12
CA GLY A 177 -7.77 -8.22 -14.78
C GLY A 177 -6.79 -7.05 -14.78
N CYS A 178 -6.20 -6.69 -15.93
CA CYS A 178 -5.24 -5.62 -16.04
C CYS A 178 -5.97 -4.27 -16.06
N LEU A 179 -5.56 -3.37 -15.18
CA LEU A 179 -6.12 -2.02 -15.12
C LEU A 179 -5.51 -1.08 -16.17
N SER A 180 -4.38 -1.45 -16.77
CA SER A 180 -3.74 -0.72 -17.88
C SER A 180 -4.39 -1.16 -19.19
N PRO A 181 -4.74 -0.21 -20.08
CA PRO A 181 -5.39 -0.55 -21.35
C PRO A 181 -4.44 -1.33 -22.28
N GLU A 182 -5.01 -2.17 -23.14
CA GLU A 182 -4.23 -2.92 -24.12
C GLU A 182 -3.48 -2.01 -25.10
N THR A 183 -4.10 -0.89 -25.46
CA THR A 183 -3.45 0.20 -26.20
C THR A 183 -3.51 1.45 -25.33
N LEU A 184 -2.35 1.87 -24.82
CA LEU A 184 -2.23 3.09 -24.04
C LEU A 184 -1.68 4.21 -24.93
N THR A 185 -2.52 5.21 -25.20
CA THR A 185 -2.10 6.42 -25.93
C THR A 185 -1.85 7.55 -24.94
N LEU A 186 -0.69 8.20 -25.03
CA LEU A 186 -0.31 9.32 -24.16
C LEU A 186 0.21 10.50 -24.99
N LYS A 187 0.02 11.71 -24.46
CA LYS A 187 0.60 12.96 -24.95
C LYS A 187 1.17 13.73 -23.75
N VAL A 188 2.08 14.68 -23.99
CA VAL A 188 2.53 15.59 -22.93
C VAL A 188 1.34 16.39 -22.43
N GLY A 189 1.18 16.52 -21.12
CA GLY A 189 0.02 17.12 -20.45
C GLY A 189 -1.09 16.13 -20.11
N ALA A 190 -1.00 14.86 -20.54
CA ALA A 190 -2.01 13.85 -20.21
C ALA A 190 -2.06 13.57 -18.70
N ARG A 191 -3.27 13.58 -18.13
CA ARG A 191 -3.50 13.17 -16.73
C ARG A 191 -3.57 11.65 -16.66
N VAL A 192 -2.79 11.07 -15.77
CA VAL A 192 -2.64 9.61 -15.64
C VAL A 192 -2.73 9.16 -14.19
N MET A 193 -3.15 7.91 -14.02
CA MET A 193 -3.15 7.18 -12.75
C MET A 193 -2.27 5.94 -12.87
N PHE A 194 -1.44 5.70 -11.86
CA PHE A 194 -0.70 4.46 -11.72
C PHE A 194 -1.63 3.31 -11.36
N THR A 195 -1.46 2.18 -12.05
CA THR A 195 -2.36 1.02 -11.97
C THR A 195 -1.72 -0.19 -11.27
N LYS A 196 -0.47 -0.03 -10.82
CA LYS A 196 0.30 -1.05 -10.11
C LYS A 196 1.12 -0.40 -9.00
N ASN A 197 1.45 -1.17 -7.96
CA ASN A 197 2.41 -0.73 -6.95
C ASN A 197 3.83 -0.88 -7.48
N SER A 198 4.65 0.15 -7.28
CA SER A 198 6.09 0.07 -7.55
C SER A 198 6.80 -0.81 -6.51
N MET A 199 7.80 -1.58 -6.95
CA MET A 199 8.60 -2.44 -6.06
C MET A 199 9.37 -1.61 -5.01
N GLU A 200 9.80 -0.40 -5.37
CA GLU A 200 10.60 0.49 -4.53
C GLU A 200 9.75 1.46 -3.70
N GLY A 201 8.42 1.41 -3.81
CA GLY A 201 7.50 2.31 -3.10
C GLY A 201 7.51 3.75 -3.63
N ALA A 202 8.02 4.00 -4.85
CA ALA A 202 8.00 5.30 -5.51
C ALA A 202 6.59 5.79 -5.85
N PHE A 203 5.67 4.87 -6.16
CA PHE A 203 4.24 5.09 -6.39
C PHE A 203 3.43 3.84 -6.02
N ALA A 204 2.13 4.04 -5.77
CA ALA A 204 1.15 2.99 -5.53
C ALA A 204 0.01 3.03 -6.56
N ASN A 205 -0.74 1.95 -6.67
CA ASN A 205 -1.99 1.92 -7.43
C ASN A 205 -2.94 3.03 -6.93
N GLY A 206 -3.45 3.86 -7.85
CA GLY A 206 -4.23 5.06 -7.52
C GLY A 206 -3.44 6.36 -7.46
N THR A 207 -2.09 6.32 -7.50
CA THR A 207 -1.28 7.54 -7.54
C THR A 207 -1.59 8.32 -8.81
N LEU A 208 -1.88 9.62 -8.68
CA LEU A 208 -2.17 10.51 -9.80
C LEU A 208 -0.91 11.28 -10.24
N GLY A 209 -0.85 11.59 -11.53
CA GLY A 209 0.20 12.42 -12.09
C GLY A 209 -0.14 12.96 -13.48
N GLU A 210 0.84 13.65 -14.06
CA GLU A 210 0.78 14.28 -15.37
C GLU A 210 1.99 13.86 -16.19
N VAL A 211 1.78 13.49 -17.45
CA VAL A 211 2.86 13.18 -18.38
C VAL A 211 3.59 14.48 -18.73
N VAL A 212 4.85 14.60 -18.33
CA VAL A 212 5.70 15.79 -18.59
C VAL A 212 6.65 15.58 -19.77
N GLY A 213 6.78 14.34 -20.26
CA GLY A 213 7.66 14.01 -21.38
C GLY A 213 7.71 12.51 -21.63
N PHE A 214 8.61 12.09 -22.51
CA PHE A 214 8.84 10.70 -22.86
C PHE A 214 10.35 10.44 -22.85
N GLY A 215 10.76 9.45 -22.06
CA GLY A 215 12.15 9.01 -21.94
C GLY A 215 12.47 7.86 -22.88
N VAL A 216 13.53 7.11 -22.55
CA VAL A 216 14.01 5.97 -23.34
C VAL A 216 13.20 4.71 -23.00
N SER A 217 12.89 4.51 -21.73
CA SER A 217 12.19 3.33 -21.22
C SER A 217 10.67 3.50 -21.23
N GLY A 218 10.16 4.73 -21.13
CA GLY A 218 8.73 5.00 -21.06
C GLY A 218 8.36 6.47 -20.84
N PRO A 219 7.09 6.76 -20.48
CA PRO A 219 6.66 8.12 -20.21
C PRO A 219 7.26 8.67 -18.91
N LEU A 220 7.57 9.97 -18.90
CA LEU A 220 7.97 10.72 -17.71
C LEU A 220 6.71 11.29 -17.06
N VAL A 221 6.40 10.86 -15.85
CA VAL A 221 5.20 11.28 -15.11
C VAL A 221 5.60 12.05 -13.86
N ARG A 222 5.10 13.29 -13.76
CA ARG A 222 5.18 14.10 -12.53
C ARG A 222 3.96 13.80 -11.67
N THR A 223 4.18 13.15 -10.54
CA THR A 223 3.14 12.89 -9.54
C THR A 223 2.63 14.18 -8.92
N ASN A 224 1.42 14.16 -8.34
CA ASN A 224 0.89 15.32 -7.60
C ASN A 224 1.75 15.69 -6.38
N ALA A 225 2.56 14.76 -5.86
CA ALA A 225 3.54 15.02 -4.80
C ALA A 225 4.81 15.74 -5.31
N GLY A 226 4.87 16.11 -6.60
CA GLY A 226 5.98 16.83 -7.21
C GLY A 226 7.16 15.97 -7.68
N ARG A 227 7.13 14.66 -7.43
CA ARG A 227 8.17 13.73 -7.90
C ARG A 227 7.96 13.38 -9.37
N THR A 228 9.00 13.49 -10.19
CA THR A 228 9.02 13.02 -11.58
C THR A 228 9.64 11.63 -11.66
N LEU A 229 8.99 10.73 -12.38
CA LEU A 229 9.35 9.32 -12.52
C LEU A 229 9.33 8.92 -13.99
N GLU A 230 10.35 8.20 -14.47
CA GLU A 230 10.27 7.48 -15.73
C GLU A 230 9.57 6.13 -15.48
N VAL A 231 8.45 5.92 -16.15
CA VAL A 231 7.58 4.76 -15.88
C VAL A 231 7.90 3.64 -16.85
N GLU A 232 8.53 2.59 -16.36
CA GLU A 232 8.88 1.42 -17.16
C GLU A 232 7.70 0.44 -17.32
N PRO A 233 7.68 -0.39 -18.38
CA PRO A 233 6.71 -1.48 -18.50
C PRO A 233 6.77 -2.44 -17.31
N ALA A 234 5.61 -2.83 -16.82
CA ALA A 234 5.47 -3.80 -15.74
C ALA A 234 4.91 -5.13 -16.25
N GLU A 235 5.34 -6.25 -15.65
CA GLU A 235 4.81 -7.59 -15.97
C GLU A 235 3.65 -7.98 -15.03
N TRP A 236 2.59 -8.57 -15.57
CA TRP A 236 1.62 -9.35 -14.82
C TRP A 236 1.67 -10.79 -15.31
N SER A 237 1.77 -11.76 -14.41
CA SER A 237 1.94 -13.16 -14.77
C SER A 237 1.13 -14.11 -13.91
N ILE A 238 0.68 -15.20 -14.52
CA ILE A 238 0.10 -16.36 -13.84
C ILE A 238 1.20 -17.41 -13.77
N THR A 239 1.51 -17.85 -12.54
CA THR A 239 2.53 -18.86 -12.29
C THR A 239 1.89 -20.09 -11.65
N ASP A 240 2.39 -21.26 -12.03
CA ASP A 240 2.05 -22.53 -11.40
C ASP A 240 3.35 -23.31 -11.13
N GLY A 241 3.60 -23.68 -9.88
CA GLY A 241 4.83 -24.36 -9.46
C GLY A 241 6.13 -23.62 -9.84
N GLY A 242 6.11 -22.29 -9.93
CA GLY A 242 7.24 -21.46 -10.37
C GLY A 242 7.42 -21.34 -11.89
N LYS A 243 6.57 -22.00 -12.69
CA LYS A 243 6.53 -21.85 -14.15
C LYS A 243 5.54 -20.75 -14.53
N VAL A 244 5.97 -19.78 -15.34
CA VAL A 244 5.09 -18.77 -15.92
C VAL A 244 4.24 -19.39 -17.02
N LEU A 245 2.92 -19.50 -16.80
CA LEU A 245 1.95 -20.06 -17.74
C LEU A 245 1.49 -19.01 -18.77
N ALA A 246 1.30 -17.78 -18.29
CA ALA A 246 0.98 -16.62 -19.11
C ALA A 246 1.51 -15.34 -18.47
N ARG A 247 1.82 -14.36 -19.32
CA ARG A 247 2.21 -13.03 -18.89
C ARG A 247 1.76 -11.95 -19.87
N ILE A 248 1.56 -10.76 -19.35
CA ILE A 248 1.36 -9.51 -20.09
C ILE A 248 2.36 -8.46 -19.59
N ASN A 249 2.84 -7.60 -20.49
CA ASN A 249 3.71 -6.46 -20.18
C ASN A 249 3.09 -5.20 -20.76
N GLN A 250 2.93 -4.18 -19.92
CA GLN A 250 2.36 -2.88 -20.30
C GLN A 250 2.88 -1.79 -19.36
N ILE A 251 2.89 -0.54 -19.83
CA ILE A 251 3.11 0.62 -18.97
C ILE A 251 1.99 0.66 -17.91
N PRO A 252 2.31 0.66 -16.60
CA PRO A 252 1.32 0.59 -15.53
C PRO A 252 0.58 1.91 -15.31
N LEU A 253 0.03 2.50 -16.36
CA LEU A 253 -0.71 3.75 -16.36
C LEU A 253 -2.07 3.58 -17.06
N ARG A 254 -3.01 4.44 -16.71
CA ARG A 254 -4.23 4.73 -17.47
C ARG A 254 -4.52 6.22 -17.43
N LEU A 255 -5.30 6.72 -18.38
CA LEU A 255 -5.79 8.10 -18.34
C LEU A 255 -6.69 8.32 -17.11
N ALA A 256 -6.64 9.53 -16.56
CA ALA A 256 -7.23 9.83 -15.26
C ALA A 256 -7.72 11.29 -15.12
N TRP A 257 -8.21 11.91 -16.19
CA TRP A 257 -9.07 13.11 -16.04
C TRP A 257 -10.40 12.73 -15.41
N ALA A 258 -10.93 11.58 -15.84
CA ALA A 258 -12.05 10.89 -15.23
C ALA A 258 -11.58 9.60 -14.56
N ILE A 259 -12.22 9.25 -13.45
CA ILE A 259 -12.06 7.98 -12.75
C ILE A 259 -13.42 7.45 -12.30
N THR A 260 -13.50 6.15 -11.98
CA THR A 260 -14.75 5.61 -11.42
C THR A 260 -14.88 5.97 -9.96
N VAL A 261 -16.11 6.08 -9.46
CA VAL A 261 -16.40 6.24 -8.02
C VAL A 261 -15.73 5.15 -7.18
N HIS A 262 -15.66 3.92 -7.69
CA HIS A 262 -14.94 2.82 -7.06
C HIS A 262 -13.46 3.11 -6.84
N LYS A 263 -12.81 3.79 -7.79
CA LYS A 263 -11.39 4.15 -7.70
C LYS A 263 -11.15 5.42 -6.89
N SER A 264 -12.19 6.21 -6.60
CA SER A 264 -12.06 7.39 -5.74
C SER A 264 -12.24 7.08 -4.24
N GLN A 265 -12.67 5.87 -3.87
CA GLN A 265 -12.77 5.44 -2.48
C GLN A 265 -11.43 5.62 -1.74
N GLY A 266 -11.47 6.07 -0.48
CA GLY A 266 -10.29 6.49 0.28
C GLY A 266 -9.65 7.84 -0.13
N MET A 267 -9.93 8.39 -1.32
CA MET A 267 -9.33 9.64 -1.79
C MET A 267 -10.01 10.90 -1.23
N THR A 268 -9.29 12.02 -1.18
CA THR A 268 -9.84 13.37 -0.94
C THR A 268 -9.54 14.22 -2.17
N LEU A 269 -10.55 14.93 -2.67
CA LEU A 269 -10.48 15.78 -3.86
C LEU A 269 -10.76 17.24 -3.47
N ASP A 270 -10.05 18.17 -4.11
CA ASP A 270 -10.25 19.61 -3.87
C ASP A 270 -11.56 20.10 -4.48
N ALA A 271 -11.91 19.58 -5.66
CA ALA A 271 -13.20 19.75 -6.32
C ALA A 271 -13.50 18.51 -7.17
N ALA A 272 -14.79 18.19 -7.34
CA ALA A 272 -15.21 17.05 -8.13
C ALA A 272 -16.49 17.34 -8.93
N ALA A 273 -16.48 16.92 -10.20
CA ALA A 273 -17.67 16.80 -11.01
C ALA A 273 -18.12 15.35 -10.99
N VAL A 274 -19.34 15.09 -10.53
CA VAL A 274 -19.82 13.74 -10.27
C VAL A 274 -21.07 13.46 -11.11
N ASP A 275 -21.03 12.38 -11.88
CA ASP A 275 -22.19 11.82 -12.56
C ASP A 275 -22.64 10.54 -11.86
N LEU A 276 -23.78 10.62 -11.19
CA LEU A 276 -24.47 9.53 -10.49
C LEU A 276 -25.77 9.12 -11.21
N SER A 277 -26.03 9.63 -12.43
CA SER A 277 -27.26 9.33 -13.19
C SER A 277 -27.47 7.84 -13.41
N SER A 278 -26.36 7.11 -13.57
CA SER A 278 -26.30 5.66 -13.74
C SER A 278 -25.75 4.97 -12.50
N ALA A 279 -26.01 5.48 -11.28
CA ALA A 279 -25.66 4.78 -10.06
C ALA A 279 -26.50 3.50 -9.95
N PHE A 280 -25.83 2.38 -9.64
CA PHE A 280 -26.45 1.06 -9.61
C PHE A 280 -26.18 0.32 -8.30
N GLU A 281 -25.09 0.66 -7.61
CA GLU A 281 -24.67 -0.01 -6.39
C GLU A 281 -24.97 0.85 -5.16
N TYR A 282 -25.25 0.20 -4.02
CA TYR A 282 -25.45 0.90 -2.75
C TYR A 282 -24.18 1.62 -2.29
N GLY A 283 -24.35 2.77 -1.62
CA GLY A 283 -23.24 3.55 -1.10
C GLY A 283 -22.42 4.29 -2.18
N GLN A 284 -22.74 4.11 -3.47
CA GLN A 284 -21.99 4.72 -4.56
C GLN A 284 -22.08 6.25 -4.53
N GLY A 285 -23.27 6.84 -4.33
CA GLY A 285 -23.38 8.29 -4.16
C GLY A 285 -22.72 8.76 -2.87
N TYR A 286 -22.86 8.03 -1.76
CA TYR A 286 -22.17 8.35 -0.51
C TYR A 286 -20.65 8.45 -0.68
N VAL A 287 -20.03 7.47 -1.35
CA VAL A 287 -18.60 7.50 -1.66
C VAL A 287 -18.25 8.71 -2.51
N ALA A 288 -19.00 8.95 -3.59
CA ALA A 288 -18.70 10.03 -4.53
C ALA A 288 -18.81 11.42 -3.89
N LEU A 289 -19.90 11.67 -3.15
CA LEU A 289 -20.17 12.95 -2.49
C LEU A 289 -19.20 13.22 -1.33
N SER A 290 -18.76 12.17 -0.62
CA SER A 290 -17.81 12.29 0.50
C SER A 290 -16.34 12.51 0.07
N ARG A 291 -16.06 12.64 -1.24
CA ARG A 291 -14.69 12.90 -1.73
C ARG A 291 -14.27 14.35 -1.60
N VAL A 292 -15.24 15.27 -1.61
CA VAL A 292 -14.98 16.71 -1.49
C VAL A 292 -15.06 17.17 -0.03
N ARG A 293 -14.46 18.34 0.26
CA ARG A 293 -14.43 18.93 1.61
C ARG A 293 -15.61 19.87 1.88
N THR A 294 -16.08 20.56 0.85
CA THR A 294 -17.18 21.53 0.93
C THR A 294 -18.21 21.26 -0.17
N LEU A 295 -19.46 21.59 0.10
CA LEU A 295 -20.55 21.45 -0.87
C LEU A 295 -20.28 22.32 -2.11
N SER A 296 -19.72 23.52 -1.93
CA SER A 296 -19.39 24.45 -3.01
C SER A 296 -18.42 23.89 -4.06
N SER A 297 -17.60 22.90 -3.68
CA SER A 297 -16.62 22.24 -4.55
C SER A 297 -17.19 21.00 -5.26
N LEU A 298 -18.46 20.66 -5.01
CA LEU A 298 -19.21 19.62 -5.68
C LEU A 298 -19.96 20.19 -6.87
N HIS A 299 -19.78 19.55 -8.03
CA HIS A 299 -20.59 19.79 -9.22
C HIS A 299 -21.30 18.48 -9.59
N LEU A 300 -22.62 18.51 -9.66
CA LEU A 300 -23.42 17.31 -9.90
C LEU A 300 -23.95 17.33 -11.34
N LEU A 301 -23.49 16.39 -12.16
CA LEU A 301 -23.92 16.25 -13.55
C LEU A 301 -25.28 15.56 -13.67
N GLY A 302 -25.64 14.77 -12.66
CA GLY A 302 -26.90 14.08 -12.54
C GLY A 302 -26.84 13.03 -11.44
N TYR A 303 -28.01 12.61 -10.95
CA TYR A 303 -28.14 11.52 -10.00
C TYR A 303 -29.47 10.80 -10.17
N ASN A 304 -29.58 9.61 -9.58
CA ASN A 304 -30.83 8.88 -9.46
C ASN A 304 -31.06 8.49 -7.99
N GLU A 305 -32.24 7.95 -7.68
CA GLU A 305 -32.60 7.51 -6.31
C GLU A 305 -31.62 6.47 -5.74
N ARG A 306 -31.09 5.56 -6.59
CA ARG A 306 -30.14 4.54 -6.14
C ARG A 306 -28.87 5.15 -5.56
N ALA A 307 -28.42 6.28 -6.09
CA ALA A 307 -27.21 6.97 -5.63
C ALA A 307 -27.28 7.36 -4.15
N LEU A 308 -28.49 7.65 -3.63
CA LEU A 308 -28.71 8.15 -2.29
C LEU A 308 -29.02 7.04 -1.27
N HIS A 309 -29.00 5.78 -1.69
CA HIS A 309 -29.27 4.64 -0.83
C HIS A 309 -27.99 3.95 -0.35
N VAL A 310 -28.02 3.52 0.92
CA VAL A 310 -27.04 2.62 1.53
C VAL A 310 -27.62 1.21 1.67
N HIS A 311 -26.77 0.21 1.82
CA HIS A 311 -27.23 -1.17 1.82
C HIS A 311 -28.07 -1.47 3.09
N PRO A 312 -29.27 -2.08 2.98
CA PRO A 312 -30.18 -2.29 4.12
C PRO A 312 -29.57 -3.08 5.29
N ASP A 313 -28.78 -4.11 5.00
CA ASP A 313 -28.08 -4.89 6.03
C ASP A 313 -27.17 -4.02 6.91
N ILE A 314 -26.59 -2.95 6.35
CA ILE A 314 -25.69 -2.05 7.09
C ILE A 314 -26.48 -1.17 8.05
N LEU A 315 -27.66 -0.69 7.64
CA LEU A 315 -28.56 0.05 8.55
C LEU A 315 -28.94 -0.78 9.78
N THR A 316 -29.04 -2.10 9.60
CA THR A 316 -29.34 -3.03 10.69
C THR A 316 -28.11 -3.30 11.56
N HIS A 317 -26.99 -3.68 10.94
CA HIS A 317 -25.76 -4.08 11.66
C HIS A 317 -24.96 -2.92 12.26
N ASP A 318 -25.09 -1.70 11.74
CA ASP A 318 -24.43 -0.52 12.32
C ASP A 318 -24.81 -0.29 13.78
N ARG A 319 -26.05 -0.62 14.15
CA ARG A 319 -26.52 -0.57 15.54
C ARG A 319 -25.70 -1.50 16.44
N ASP A 320 -25.39 -2.70 15.96
CA ASP A 320 -24.60 -3.68 16.68
C ASP A 320 -23.15 -3.20 16.83
N PHE A 321 -22.58 -2.59 15.78
CA PHE A 321 -21.23 -2.01 15.84
C PHE A 321 -21.13 -0.85 16.84
N LYS A 322 -22.10 0.08 16.81
CA LYS A 322 -22.18 1.19 17.76
C LYS A 322 -22.35 0.71 19.20
N TRP A 323 -23.24 -0.27 19.42
CA TRP A 323 -23.44 -0.87 20.74
C TRP A 323 -22.16 -1.56 21.23
N SER A 324 -21.52 -2.37 20.38
CA SER A 324 -20.27 -3.07 20.71
C SER A 324 -19.15 -2.08 21.05
N SER A 325 -19.05 -0.98 20.31
CA SER A 325 -18.06 0.07 20.59
C SER A 325 -18.34 0.81 21.89
N ALA A 326 -19.61 1.11 22.20
CA ALA A 326 -19.98 1.74 23.47
C ALA A 326 -19.72 0.82 24.66
N SER A 327 -20.04 -0.48 24.54
CA SER A 327 -19.74 -1.49 25.56
C SER A 327 -18.24 -1.64 25.77
N ALA A 328 -17.44 -1.68 24.69
CA ALA A 328 -15.98 -1.70 24.78
C ALA A 328 -15.45 -0.44 25.50
N ARG A 329 -15.91 0.75 25.10
CA ARG A 329 -15.52 2.01 25.75
C ARG A 329 -15.80 1.98 27.25
N LYS A 330 -17.01 1.58 27.67
CA LYS A 330 -17.38 1.49 29.08
C LYS A 330 -16.52 0.50 29.86
N LEU A 331 -16.16 -0.63 29.24
CA LEU A 331 -15.26 -1.62 29.83
C LEU A 331 -13.89 -1.00 30.12
N PHE A 332 -13.30 -0.29 29.15
CA PHE A 332 -12.00 0.34 29.33
C PHE A 332 -12.05 1.57 30.24
N GLU A 333 -13.08 2.42 30.18
CA GLU A 333 -13.25 3.57 31.10
C GLU A 333 -13.41 3.15 32.57
N GLY A 334 -13.94 1.95 32.82
CA GLY A 334 -14.11 1.40 34.17
C GLY A 334 -12.86 0.76 34.76
N MET A 335 -11.80 0.58 33.96
CA MET A 335 -10.54 0.02 34.43
C MET A 335 -9.61 1.12 34.95
N ASP A 336 -8.86 0.85 36.02
CA ASP A 336 -7.84 1.77 36.52
C ASP A 336 -6.53 1.73 35.70
N GLU A 337 -5.60 2.64 35.97
CA GLU A 337 -4.33 2.72 35.22
C GLU A 337 -3.48 1.43 35.33
N ASP A 338 -3.53 0.74 36.47
CA ASP A 338 -2.78 -0.50 36.70
C ASP A 338 -3.41 -1.68 35.96
N GLU A 339 -4.74 -1.75 35.91
CA GLU A 339 -5.50 -2.69 35.11
C GLU A 339 -5.26 -2.46 33.60
N HIS A 340 -5.27 -1.21 33.13
CA HIS A 340 -4.91 -0.85 31.76
C HIS A 340 -3.51 -1.32 31.39
N ALA A 341 -2.53 -1.01 32.24
CA ALA A 341 -1.14 -1.40 32.03
C ALA A 341 -0.98 -2.93 32.02
N THR A 342 -1.73 -3.63 32.87
CA THR A 342 -1.76 -5.10 32.94
C THR A 342 -2.35 -5.69 31.66
N PHE A 343 -3.50 -5.19 31.20
CA PHE A 343 -4.12 -5.63 29.95
C PHE A 343 -3.24 -5.35 28.74
N ALA A 344 -2.69 -4.13 28.64
CA ALA A 344 -1.77 -3.76 27.57
C ALA A 344 -0.52 -4.65 27.58
N GLY A 345 0.02 -4.95 28.76
CA GLY A 345 1.17 -5.84 28.89
C GLY A 345 0.84 -7.30 28.56
N ALA A 346 -0.30 -7.82 28.99
CA ALA A 346 -0.76 -9.15 28.62
C ALA A 346 -0.96 -9.26 27.10
N PHE A 347 -1.55 -8.23 26.49
CA PHE A 347 -1.74 -8.14 25.06
C PHE A 347 -0.41 -8.13 24.30
N VAL A 348 0.51 -7.23 24.68
CA VAL A 348 1.86 -7.13 24.07
C VAL A 348 2.59 -8.47 24.18
N SER A 349 2.52 -9.14 25.33
CA SER A 349 3.12 -10.48 25.49
C SER A 349 2.47 -11.52 24.58
N ALA A 350 1.14 -11.51 24.46
CA ALA A 350 0.39 -12.47 23.65
C ALA A 350 0.72 -12.36 22.16
N ILE A 351 1.03 -11.15 21.67
CA ILE A 351 1.49 -10.92 20.29
C ILE A 351 3.01 -11.06 20.12
N GLY A 352 3.73 -11.54 21.15
CA GLY A 352 5.18 -11.80 21.11
C GLY A 352 6.06 -10.57 21.33
N GLY A 353 5.49 -9.46 21.81
CA GLY A 353 6.20 -8.25 22.22
C GLY A 353 6.63 -8.26 23.70
N ASN A 354 7.41 -7.24 24.09
CA ASN A 354 7.87 -7.06 25.47
C ASN A 354 7.08 -5.93 26.17
N PRO A 355 6.26 -6.23 27.18
CA PRO A 355 5.41 -5.27 27.90
C PRO A 355 6.16 -4.14 28.58
N LYS A 356 7.37 -4.44 29.08
CA LYS A 356 8.17 -3.49 29.84
C LYS A 356 8.91 -2.49 28.96
N GLY A 357 8.75 -2.62 27.63
CA GLY A 357 9.63 -1.97 26.67
C GLY A 357 11.03 -2.58 26.70
N GLY A 358 11.58 -2.80 25.51
CA GLY A 358 12.90 -3.43 25.35
C GLY A 358 12.88 -4.25 24.07
N ALA A 359 13.32 -3.75 22.93
CA ALA A 359 14.23 -2.63 22.72
C ALA A 359 13.49 -1.31 22.45
N ARG A 360 13.94 -0.20 23.06
CA ARG A 360 14.10 1.02 22.27
C ARG A 360 14.81 0.56 21.00
N ARG A 361 14.16 0.63 19.83
CA ARG A 361 14.93 1.09 18.67
C ARG A 361 15.51 2.39 19.22
N LYS A 362 16.81 2.41 19.58
CA LYS A 362 17.45 3.68 19.91
C LYS A 362 17.02 4.55 18.75
N GLU A 363 16.21 5.57 19.00
CA GLU A 363 16.31 6.77 18.19
C GLU A 363 17.81 7.00 18.17
N LYS A 364 18.43 6.70 17.03
CA LYS A 364 19.77 7.17 16.81
C LYS A 364 19.59 8.67 16.92
N GLU A 365 20.04 9.24 18.03
CA GLU A 365 20.57 10.60 17.96
C GLU A 365 21.32 10.64 16.64
N LYS A 366 20.91 11.56 15.76
CA LYS A 366 21.60 11.84 14.50
C LYS A 366 22.97 12.45 14.84
N GLY A 367 23.83 11.69 15.51
CA GLY A 367 25.27 11.85 15.48
C GLY A 367 25.80 11.03 14.32
N ASP A 368 26.88 11.51 13.71
CA ASP A 368 27.50 10.81 12.59
C ASP A 368 27.81 9.36 13.02
N THR A 369 27.26 8.38 12.29
CA THR A 369 27.49 6.96 12.55
C THR A 369 28.99 6.63 12.50
N TYR A 370 29.79 7.42 11.76
CA TYR A 370 31.24 7.34 11.72
C TYR A 370 31.88 7.83 13.02
N GLU A 371 31.45 8.97 13.59
CA GLU A 371 31.97 9.51 14.86
C GLU A 371 31.74 8.53 16.02
N ALA A 372 30.55 7.92 16.10
CA ALA A 372 30.28 6.88 17.10
C ALA A 372 31.13 5.61 16.91
N THR A 373 31.56 5.29 15.67
CA THR A 373 32.53 4.21 15.43
C THR A 373 33.93 4.62 15.84
N LEU A 374 34.32 5.86 15.53
CA LEU A 374 35.64 6.43 15.82
C LEU A 374 35.90 6.47 17.33
N SER A 375 34.94 6.95 18.11
CA SER A 375 35.03 7.00 19.56
C SER A 375 35.30 5.63 20.16
N LEU A 376 34.63 4.59 19.67
CA LEU A 376 34.83 3.21 20.13
C LEU A 376 36.11 2.57 19.57
N ALA A 377 36.51 2.92 18.35
CA ALA A 377 37.72 2.40 17.71
C ALA A 377 39.01 2.76 18.49
N ARG A 378 39.00 3.87 19.24
CA ARG A 378 40.15 4.31 20.05
C ARG A 378 40.23 3.66 21.43
N VAL A 379 39.14 3.07 21.93
CA VAL A 379 39.07 2.47 23.28
C VAL A 379 38.85 0.96 23.28
N ALA A 380 38.21 0.42 22.24
CA ALA A 380 37.95 -1.00 22.11
C ALA A 380 39.23 -1.78 21.75
N LYS A 381 39.28 -3.06 22.13
CA LYS A 381 40.41 -3.96 21.88
C LYS A 381 40.23 -4.79 20.61
N SER A 382 39.02 -4.84 20.05
CA SER A 382 38.73 -5.58 18.82
C SER A 382 37.53 -5.04 18.05
N ILE A 383 37.43 -5.39 16.76
CA ILE A 383 36.26 -5.08 15.91
C ILE A 383 34.98 -5.72 16.46
N GLN A 384 35.08 -6.92 17.02
CA GLN A 384 33.96 -7.65 17.61
C GLN A 384 33.39 -6.95 18.84
N GLU A 385 34.25 -6.33 19.67
CA GLU A 385 33.81 -5.51 20.80
C GLU A 385 33.05 -4.26 20.33
N ILE A 386 33.54 -3.59 19.28
CA ILE A 386 32.84 -2.44 18.68
C ILE A 386 31.49 -2.88 18.10
N ALA A 387 31.46 -4.01 17.38
CA ALA A 387 30.24 -4.57 16.80
C ALA A 387 29.21 -4.89 17.88
N GLY A 388 29.63 -5.55 18.97
CA GLY A 388 28.79 -5.84 20.14
C GLY A 388 28.27 -4.58 20.83
N ALA A 389 29.15 -3.63 21.14
CA ALA A 389 28.79 -2.37 21.80
C ALA A 389 27.81 -1.51 20.98
N ARG A 390 27.86 -1.63 19.65
CA ARG A 390 26.98 -0.90 18.73
C ARG A 390 25.77 -1.71 18.26
N SER A 391 25.68 -2.98 18.63
CA SER A 391 24.68 -3.91 18.09
C SER A 391 24.66 -3.92 16.56
N LEU A 392 25.83 -3.82 15.93
CA LEU A 392 26.03 -3.88 14.49
C LEU A 392 26.80 -5.15 14.12
N LYS A 393 26.73 -5.58 12.86
CA LYS A 393 27.55 -6.69 12.39
C LYS A 393 29.01 -6.24 12.20
N PRO A 394 30.01 -7.12 12.43
CA PRO A 394 31.42 -6.80 12.20
C PRO A 394 31.71 -6.21 10.82
N GLU A 395 31.03 -6.67 9.76
CA GLU A 395 31.22 -6.19 8.40
C GLU A 395 30.81 -4.71 8.25
N THR A 396 29.79 -4.28 8.99
CA THR A 396 29.37 -2.88 9.03
C THR A 396 30.41 -2.01 9.73
N ILE A 397 31.04 -2.51 10.80
CA ILE A 397 32.13 -1.81 11.49
C ILE A 397 33.35 -1.68 10.56
N ILE A 398 33.71 -2.75 9.84
CA ILE A 398 34.79 -2.72 8.85
C ILE A 398 34.53 -1.65 7.78
N SER A 399 33.29 -1.55 7.27
CA SER A 399 32.92 -0.51 6.31
C SER A 399 33.04 0.90 6.87
N HIS A 400 32.74 1.12 8.16
CA HIS A 400 32.94 2.42 8.79
C HIS A 400 34.42 2.76 8.98
N LEU A 401 35.25 1.77 9.32
CA LEU A 401 36.70 1.95 9.45
C LEU A 401 37.36 2.33 8.11
N GLU A 402 36.83 1.85 6.97
CA GLU A 402 37.29 2.25 5.63
C GLU A 402 37.07 3.74 5.41
N VAL A 403 35.84 4.22 5.65
CA VAL A 403 35.48 5.63 5.49
C VAL A 403 36.27 6.52 6.45
N LEU A 404 36.45 6.09 7.71
CA LEU A 404 37.24 6.85 8.70
C LEU A 404 38.74 6.90 8.35
N LYS A 405 39.30 5.85 7.73
CA LYS A 405 40.68 5.86 7.21
C LYS A 405 40.80 6.80 6.02
N GLU A 406 39.84 6.77 5.08
CA GLU A 406 39.80 7.67 3.91
C GLU A 406 39.67 9.15 4.32
N ARG A 407 38.94 9.43 5.40
CA ARG A 407 38.82 10.78 5.99
C ARG A 407 40.04 11.22 6.81
N GLY A 408 41.01 10.31 7.05
CA GLY A 408 42.18 10.59 7.87
C GLY A 408 41.91 10.67 9.38
N GLU A 409 40.73 10.25 9.84
CA GLU A 409 40.31 10.32 11.24
C GLU A 409 40.83 9.13 12.08
N LEU A 410 41.20 8.04 11.40
CA LEU A 410 41.86 6.86 11.97
C LEU A 410 43.18 6.58 11.28
N THR A 411 44.23 6.42 12.07
CA THR A 411 45.54 5.97 11.59
C THR A 411 45.55 4.46 11.39
N GLN A 412 46.37 4.02 10.45
CA GLN A 412 46.59 2.59 10.21
C GLN A 412 47.11 1.84 11.45
N LYS A 413 47.83 2.52 12.36
CA LYS A 413 48.30 1.96 13.63
C LYS A 413 47.15 1.65 14.59
N GLU A 414 46.15 2.53 14.67
CA GLU A 414 44.94 2.30 15.47
C GLU A 414 44.14 1.12 14.91
N ILE A 415 43.98 1.05 13.58
CA ILE A 415 43.31 -0.06 12.92
C ILE A 415 44.05 -1.39 13.16
N ARG A 416 45.40 -1.42 13.08
CA ARG A 416 46.19 -2.63 13.38
C ARG A 416 45.97 -3.14 14.81
N THR A 417 45.68 -2.24 15.75
CA THR A 417 45.42 -2.60 17.14
C THR A 417 44.08 -3.33 17.28
N LEU A 418 43.06 -2.93 16.51
CA LEU A 418 41.73 -3.55 16.50
C LEU A 418 41.67 -4.92 15.80
N VAL A 419 42.55 -5.15 14.82
CA VAL A 419 42.64 -6.43 14.10
C VAL A 419 43.40 -7.48 14.92
N GLY A 420 44.31 -7.05 15.79
CA GLY A 420 45.09 -7.93 16.66
C GLY A 420 46.14 -8.77 15.90
N LYS A 421 47.00 -9.46 16.67
CA LYS A 421 48.14 -10.25 16.13
C LYS A 421 47.75 -11.63 15.57
N LYS A 422 46.50 -12.09 15.81
CA LYS A 422 46.07 -13.47 15.52
C LYS A 422 45.97 -13.78 14.02
N ASP A 423 45.87 -12.77 13.15
CA ASP A 423 45.69 -12.97 11.70
C ASP A 423 46.89 -12.56 10.83
N ALA A 424 48.05 -12.25 11.42
CA ALA A 424 49.22 -11.73 10.69
C ALA A 424 49.68 -12.62 9.51
N LYS A 425 49.64 -13.95 9.66
CA LYS A 425 49.99 -14.89 8.57
C LYS A 425 48.96 -14.90 7.44
N LYS A 426 47.66 -14.79 7.75
CA LYS A 426 46.58 -14.71 6.75
C LYS A 426 46.64 -13.40 5.98
N LEU A 427 46.84 -12.29 6.70
CA LEU A 427 46.95 -10.96 6.12
C LEU A 427 48.14 -10.85 5.16
N ALA A 428 49.29 -11.44 5.50
CA ALA A 428 50.47 -11.45 4.62
C ALA A 428 50.21 -12.14 3.27
N ALA A 429 49.50 -13.27 3.26
CA ALA A 429 49.13 -13.98 2.03
C ALA A 429 48.18 -13.15 1.16
N ILE A 430 47.21 -12.48 1.79
CA ILE A 430 46.26 -11.61 1.09
C ILE A 430 46.95 -10.35 0.54
N HIS A 431 47.83 -9.71 1.31
CA HIS A 431 48.63 -8.55 0.87
C HIS A 431 49.53 -8.89 -0.33
N ALA A 432 50.14 -10.08 -0.34
CA ALA A 432 50.91 -10.56 -1.48
C ALA A 432 50.03 -10.70 -2.75
N ALA A 433 48.78 -11.16 -2.60
CA ALA A 433 47.83 -11.21 -3.70
C ALA A 433 47.43 -9.81 -4.21
N PHE A 434 47.17 -8.85 -3.32
CA PHE A 434 46.92 -7.45 -3.71
C PHE A 434 48.10 -6.85 -4.49
N LYS A 435 49.34 -7.04 -4.02
CA LYS A 435 50.56 -6.55 -4.70
C LYS A 435 50.79 -7.19 -6.07
N LYS A 436 50.55 -8.50 -6.18
CA LYS A 436 50.71 -9.26 -7.43
C LYS A 436 49.70 -8.84 -8.51
N HIS A 437 48.44 -8.65 -8.12
CA HIS A 437 47.34 -8.39 -9.05
C HIS A 437 47.08 -6.88 -9.30
N LYS A 438 47.75 -5.99 -8.58
CA LYS A 438 47.69 -4.52 -8.75
C LYS A 438 46.25 -3.98 -8.82
N THR A 439 45.36 -4.50 -7.99
CA THR A 439 43.95 -4.10 -7.93
C THR A 439 43.47 -4.04 -6.49
N MET A 440 42.62 -3.07 -6.15
CA MET A 440 41.99 -2.94 -4.83
C MET A 440 40.57 -3.54 -4.79
N GLN A 441 40.12 -4.16 -5.89
CA GLN A 441 38.82 -4.83 -5.96
C GLN A 441 38.87 -6.18 -5.21
N LEU A 442 37.82 -6.49 -4.43
CA LEU A 442 37.78 -7.69 -3.59
C LEU A 442 37.56 -8.98 -4.40
N THR A 443 36.67 -8.95 -5.41
CA THR A 443 36.30 -10.14 -6.20
C THR A 443 37.48 -10.75 -6.99
N PRO A 444 38.35 -9.96 -7.65
CA PRO A 444 39.55 -10.50 -8.29
C PRO A 444 40.52 -11.16 -7.31
N ILE A 445 40.70 -10.58 -6.12
CA ILE A 445 41.60 -11.10 -5.09
C ILE A 445 41.04 -12.38 -4.46
N PHE A 446 39.73 -12.43 -4.21
CA PHE A 446 39.05 -13.63 -3.73
C PHE A 446 39.21 -14.81 -4.71
N LYS A 447 39.06 -14.54 -6.02
CA LYS A 447 39.32 -15.53 -7.08
C LYS A 447 40.79 -15.96 -7.14
N ALA A 448 41.72 -15.01 -7.02
CA ALA A 448 43.17 -15.29 -7.01
C ALA A 448 43.61 -16.15 -5.82
N LEU A 449 42.95 -15.98 -4.67
CA LEU A 449 43.16 -16.76 -3.45
C LEU A 449 42.36 -18.08 -3.43
N LYS A 450 41.68 -18.42 -4.54
CA LYS A 450 40.85 -19.64 -4.68
C LYS A 450 39.84 -19.85 -3.55
N GLY A 451 39.30 -18.76 -3.00
CA GLY A 451 38.33 -18.81 -1.90
C GLY A 451 38.89 -19.28 -0.55
N ALA A 452 40.21 -19.34 -0.37
CA ALA A 452 40.84 -19.76 0.89
C ALA A 452 40.63 -18.77 2.05
N HIS A 453 40.19 -17.55 1.74
CA HIS A 453 39.94 -16.47 2.69
C HIS A 453 38.57 -15.86 2.42
N SER A 454 37.84 -15.49 3.46
CA SER A 454 36.53 -14.85 3.33
C SER A 454 36.65 -13.45 2.72
N PHE A 455 35.55 -12.91 2.18
CA PHE A 455 35.52 -11.51 1.73
C PHE A 455 35.79 -10.53 2.87
N GLU A 456 35.44 -10.89 4.11
CA GLU A 456 35.73 -10.12 5.31
C GLU A 456 37.25 -10.05 5.56
N ASP A 457 37.95 -11.19 5.52
CA ASP A 457 39.41 -11.24 5.68
C ASP A 457 40.12 -10.40 4.61
N ILE A 458 39.64 -10.45 3.37
CA ILE A 458 40.21 -9.70 2.24
C ILE A 458 39.99 -8.20 2.39
N ARG A 459 38.80 -7.81 2.85
CA ARG A 459 38.45 -6.40 3.10
C ARG A 459 39.27 -5.85 4.26
N LEU A 460 39.46 -6.63 5.31
CA LEU A 460 40.30 -6.27 6.45
C LEU A 460 41.77 -6.11 6.07
N ALA A 461 42.29 -7.03 5.25
CA ALA A 461 43.64 -6.94 4.71
C ALA A 461 43.82 -5.67 3.86
N ARG A 462 42.87 -5.34 2.99
CA ARG A 462 42.91 -4.11 2.18
C ARG A 462 42.99 -2.86 3.06
N LEU A 463 42.24 -2.83 4.15
CA LEU A 463 42.23 -1.73 5.12
C LEU A 463 43.61 -1.51 5.77
N LEU A 464 44.41 -2.57 5.86
CA LEU A 464 45.77 -2.56 6.41
C LEU A 464 46.89 -2.37 5.38
N LEU A 465 46.59 -2.22 4.09
CA LEU A 465 47.56 -1.83 3.07
C LEU A 465 47.84 -0.32 3.13
N ASP A 466 49.05 0.07 2.76
CA ASP A 466 49.46 1.47 2.59
C ASP A 466 48.90 2.05 1.29
#